data_AF-Q9VZE5-F1
#
_entry.id   AF-Q9VZE5-F1
#
_cell.length_a   1.000
_cell.length_b   1.000
_cell.length_c   1.000
_cell.angle_alpha   90.00
_cell.angle_beta   90.00
_cell.angle_gamma   90.00
#
_symmetry.space_group_name_H-M   'P 1'
#
loop_
_entity.id
_entity.type
_entity.pdbx_description
1 polymer ?
#
loop_
_entity_poly.entity_id
_entity_poly.type
_entity_poly.pdbx_seq_one_letter_code
_entity_poly.pdbx_strand_id
1 'polypeptide(L)'
;MKTLLTIYILLSFGELGLANMAQMRKKSHTEEFEGMPALFRAMSSSPNDGYTYNWSVVSFSTNGKPGSGLNCTVLYLDQCTSWNKCRQTCLKTGATSYRWFHDGCCECVGELCMNYGVNESRCRLCPEPGLEDEDD
;
A
#
# COMPACT_ATOMS: atom_id res chain seq x y z
N MET A 1 39.40 20.31 -17.21
CA MET A 1 38.54 21.00 -16.22
C MET A 1 37.06 20.97 -16.60
N LYS A 2 36.66 21.46 -17.78
CA LYS A 2 35.24 21.46 -18.21
C LYS A 2 34.57 20.08 -18.20
N THR A 3 35.22 19.05 -18.76
CA THR A 3 34.65 17.69 -18.84
C THR A 3 34.42 17.05 -17.47
N LEU A 4 35.34 17.24 -16.52
CA LEU A 4 35.21 16.73 -15.14
C LEU A 4 34.04 17.41 -14.40
N LEU A 5 33.89 18.74 -14.60
CA LEU A 5 32.77 19.49 -14.04
C LEU A 5 31.43 19.01 -14.61
N THR A 6 31.36 18.73 -15.91
CA THR A 6 30.14 18.20 -16.55
C THR A 6 29.77 16.81 -16.04
N ILE A 7 30.75 15.90 -15.87
CA ILE A 7 30.49 14.55 -15.32
C ILE A 7 29.97 14.65 -13.88
N TYR A 8 30.63 15.46 -13.04
CA TYR A 8 30.19 15.65 -11.65
C TYR A 8 28.75 16.17 -11.56
N ILE A 9 28.40 17.17 -12.37
CA ILE A 9 27.05 17.73 -12.44
C ILE A 9 26.03 16.64 -12.84
N LEU A 10 26.32 15.82 -13.86
CA LEU A 10 25.41 14.75 -14.30
C LEU A 10 25.23 13.67 -13.23
N LEU A 11 26.30 13.27 -12.54
CA LEU A 11 26.22 12.31 -11.44
C LEU A 11 25.38 12.86 -10.28
N SER A 12 25.62 14.12 -9.88
CA SER A 12 24.83 14.77 -8.83
C SER A 12 23.35 14.89 -9.19
N PHE A 13 23.01 15.19 -10.45
CA PHE A 13 21.61 15.19 -10.90
C PHE A 13 21.00 13.78 -10.95
N GLY A 14 21.79 12.76 -11.32
CA GLY A 14 21.37 11.35 -11.32
C GLY A 14 21.05 10.84 -9.91
N GLU A 15 21.95 11.04 -8.95
CA GLU A 15 21.75 10.68 -7.54
C GLU A 15 20.52 11.38 -6.94
N LEU A 16 20.38 12.68 -7.22
CA LEU A 16 19.22 13.45 -6.76
C LEU A 16 17.93 12.93 -7.41
N GLY A 17 17.97 12.52 -8.67
CA GLY A 17 16.85 11.88 -9.37
C GLY A 17 16.41 10.58 -8.70
N LEU A 18 17.35 9.68 -8.41
CA LEU A 18 17.08 8.39 -7.74
C LEU A 18 16.54 8.58 -6.32
N ALA A 19 17.14 9.45 -5.52
CA ALA A 19 16.69 9.74 -4.17
C ALA A 19 15.24 10.27 -4.14
N ASN A 20 14.89 11.15 -5.08
CA ASN A 20 13.53 11.65 -5.22
C ASN A 20 12.53 10.55 -5.60
N MET A 21 12.90 9.65 -6.52
CA MET A 21 12.04 8.53 -6.92
C MET A 21 11.79 7.57 -5.76
N ALA A 22 12.82 7.23 -4.98
CA ALA A 22 12.68 6.41 -3.77
C ALA A 22 11.77 7.08 -2.72
N GLN A 23 11.88 8.40 -2.54
CA GLN A 23 11.02 9.14 -1.62
C GLN A 23 9.56 9.18 -2.09
N MET A 24 9.32 9.27 -3.40
CA MET A 24 7.97 9.27 -3.96
C MET A 24 7.28 7.91 -3.80
N ARG A 25 8.02 6.79 -3.93
CA ARG A 25 7.47 5.44 -3.71
C ARG A 25 6.94 5.23 -2.29
N LYS A 26 7.53 5.88 -1.28
CA LYS A 26 7.08 5.83 0.12
C LYS A 26 5.81 6.64 0.40
N LYS A 27 5.43 7.57 -0.49
CA LYS A 27 4.17 8.31 -0.33
C LYS A 27 2.99 7.39 -0.67
N SER A 28 1.85 7.66 -0.05
CA SER A 28 0.60 6.99 -0.37
C SER A 28 -0.55 7.99 -0.39
N HIS A 29 -1.57 7.67 -1.18
CA HIS A 29 -2.85 8.35 -1.19
C HIS A 29 -3.83 7.60 -0.28
N THR A 30 -4.60 8.34 0.52
CA THR A 30 -5.61 7.79 1.42
C THR A 30 -6.92 8.55 1.29
N GLU A 31 -8.04 7.84 1.32
CA GLU A 31 -9.38 8.44 1.34
C GLU A 31 -10.32 7.56 2.16
N GLU A 32 -11.24 8.21 2.88
CA GLU A 32 -12.32 7.56 3.63
C GLU A 32 -13.61 7.56 2.83
N PHE A 33 -14.45 6.56 3.07
CA PHE A 33 -15.79 6.49 2.50
C PHE A 33 -16.74 5.72 3.41
N GLU A 34 -18.04 5.82 3.12
CA GLU A 34 -19.07 5.03 3.81
C GLU A 34 -18.95 3.55 3.42
N GLY A 35 -18.45 2.75 4.37
CA GLY A 35 -18.22 1.32 4.20
C GLY A 35 -19.40 0.44 4.59
N MET A 36 -19.21 -0.87 4.44
CA MET A 36 -20.11 -1.90 4.97
C MET A 36 -19.31 -2.89 5.81
N PRO A 37 -19.07 -2.60 7.11
CA PRO A 37 -18.20 -3.40 7.99
C PRO A 37 -18.53 -4.89 8.03
N ALA A 38 -19.82 -5.23 7.97
CA ALA A 38 -20.26 -6.63 7.93
C ALA A 38 -19.76 -7.36 6.67
N LEU A 39 -19.79 -6.70 5.51
CA LEU A 39 -19.25 -7.24 4.26
C LEU A 39 -17.73 -7.31 4.30
N PHE A 40 -17.07 -6.28 4.83
CA PHE A 40 -15.60 -6.30 4.95
C PHE A 40 -15.10 -7.47 5.79
N ARG A 41 -15.76 -7.74 6.91
CA ARG A 41 -15.43 -8.92 7.75
C ARG A 41 -15.67 -10.22 7.00
N ALA A 42 -16.77 -10.34 6.25
CA ALA A 42 -17.05 -11.53 5.44
C ALA A 42 -16.03 -11.73 4.31
N MET A 43 -15.61 -10.65 3.64
CA MET A 43 -14.54 -10.68 2.64
C MET A 43 -13.20 -11.07 3.26
N SER A 44 -12.89 -10.56 4.46
CA SER A 44 -11.64 -10.87 5.15
C SER A 44 -11.55 -12.31 5.66
N SER A 45 -12.68 -12.97 5.93
CA SER A 45 -12.70 -14.37 6.37
C SER A 45 -12.62 -15.36 5.21
N SER A 46 -13.02 -14.94 4.01
CA SER A 46 -12.95 -15.74 2.78
C SER A 46 -12.49 -14.90 1.58
N PRO A 47 -11.23 -14.42 1.60
CA PRO A 47 -10.72 -13.45 0.63
C PRO A 47 -10.73 -13.94 -0.82
N ASN A 48 -10.49 -15.24 -1.04
CA ASN A 48 -10.19 -15.79 -2.34
C ASN A 48 -11.26 -16.81 -2.74
N ASP A 49 -12.29 -16.32 -3.43
CA ASP A 49 -13.42 -17.12 -3.95
C ASP A 49 -13.12 -17.83 -5.29
N GLY A 50 -11.93 -17.60 -5.86
CA GLY A 50 -11.50 -18.16 -7.14
C GLY A 50 -12.02 -17.44 -8.38
N TYR A 51 -12.82 -16.38 -8.22
CA TYR A 51 -13.41 -15.63 -9.35
C TYR A 51 -13.03 -14.15 -9.37
N THR A 52 -12.72 -13.56 -8.21
CA THR A 52 -12.54 -12.11 -8.09
C THR A 52 -11.07 -11.69 -8.21
N TYR A 53 -10.42 -11.38 -7.09
CA TYR A 53 -9.02 -10.97 -7.00
C TYR A 53 -8.37 -11.86 -5.96
N ASN A 54 -7.06 -12.07 -6.08
CA ASN A 54 -6.31 -12.66 -4.98
C ASN A 54 -5.99 -11.57 -3.96
N TRP A 55 -6.32 -11.84 -2.71
CA TRP A 55 -6.11 -10.94 -1.60
C TRP A 55 -5.22 -11.55 -0.53
N SER A 56 -4.41 -10.68 0.07
CA SER A 56 -3.64 -10.97 1.27
C SER A 56 -4.28 -10.26 2.47
N VAL A 57 -4.69 -11.02 3.47
CA VAL A 57 -5.34 -10.50 4.70
C VAL A 57 -4.30 -10.29 5.77
N VAL A 58 -4.25 -9.08 6.34
CA VAL A 58 -3.36 -8.77 7.46
C VAL A 58 -4.20 -8.24 8.62
N SER A 59 -4.12 -8.92 9.76
CA SER A 59 -4.79 -8.50 10.99
C SER A 59 -3.78 -8.31 12.11
N PHE A 60 -3.88 -7.20 12.85
CA PHE A 60 -3.03 -6.92 14.01
C PHE A 60 -3.85 -6.30 15.14
N SER A 61 -3.48 -6.64 16.38
CA SER A 61 -4.15 -6.08 17.55
C SER A 61 -3.86 -4.59 17.68
N THR A 62 -4.92 -3.81 17.84
CA THR A 62 -4.79 -2.37 18.11
C THR A 62 -4.37 -2.17 19.56
N ASN A 63 -3.05 -2.23 19.80
CA ASN A 63 -2.50 -2.07 21.14
C ASN A 63 -2.50 -0.59 21.56
N GLY A 64 -3.62 -0.19 22.16
CA GLY A 64 -3.71 0.97 23.07
C GLY A 64 -4.46 0.67 24.36
N LYS A 65 -5.23 -0.43 24.42
CA LYS A 65 -5.93 -0.90 25.63
C LYS A 65 -5.83 -2.43 25.74
N PRO A 66 -5.19 -2.98 26.77
CA PRO A 66 -5.31 -4.41 27.07
C PRO A 66 -6.79 -4.69 27.39
N GLY A 67 -7.44 -5.56 26.59
CA GLY A 67 -8.83 -5.96 26.79
C GLY A 67 -9.85 -5.42 25.78
N SER A 68 -9.47 -4.63 24.77
CA SER A 68 -10.42 -4.22 23.72
C SER A 68 -10.71 -5.33 22.69
N GLY A 69 -9.82 -6.30 22.49
CA GLY A 69 -10.03 -7.42 21.55
C GLY A 69 -10.23 -6.99 20.08
N LEU A 70 -9.97 -5.73 19.75
CA LEU A 70 -10.21 -5.17 18.42
C LEU A 70 -8.96 -5.33 17.55
N ASN A 71 -9.08 -6.16 16.52
CA ASN A 71 -8.04 -6.34 15.50
C ASN A 71 -8.32 -5.38 14.34
N CYS A 72 -7.34 -4.53 14.01
CA CYS A 72 -7.34 -3.88 12.71
C CYS A 72 -7.11 -4.95 11.66
N THR A 73 -7.94 -4.96 10.61
CA THR A 73 -7.82 -5.88 9.49
C THR A 73 -7.76 -5.10 8.20
N VAL A 74 -6.81 -5.45 7.35
CA VAL A 74 -6.62 -4.84 6.02
C VAL A 74 -6.55 -5.92 4.96
N LEU A 75 -6.98 -5.59 3.75
CA LEU A 75 -6.92 -6.46 2.57
C LEU A 75 -6.01 -5.83 1.54
N TYR A 76 -4.93 -6.51 1.19
CA TYR A 76 -4.07 -6.13 0.07
C TYR A 76 -4.51 -6.85 -1.20
N LEU A 77 -4.63 -6.12 -2.31
CA LEU A 77 -4.68 -6.76 -3.62
C LEU A 77 -3.30 -7.34 -3.92
N ASP A 78 -3.24 -8.61 -4.34
CA ASP A 78 -1.95 -9.21 -4.68
C ASP A 78 -1.28 -8.46 -5.86
N GLN A 79 -2.07 -8.04 -6.85
CA GLN A 79 -1.59 -7.33 -8.03
C GLN A 79 -1.60 -5.82 -7.85
N CYS A 80 -0.62 -5.14 -8.46
CA CYS A 80 -0.65 -3.69 -8.56
C CYS A 80 -1.85 -3.22 -9.39
N THR A 81 -2.39 -2.07 -9.02
CA THR A 81 -3.55 -1.48 -9.67
C THR A 81 -3.44 0.04 -9.70
N SER A 82 -4.26 0.68 -10.54
CA SER A 82 -4.39 2.14 -10.52
C SER A 82 -5.10 2.62 -9.26
N TRP A 83 -4.82 3.86 -8.86
CA TRP A 83 -5.45 4.54 -7.74
C TRP A 83 -6.99 4.47 -7.78
N ASN A 84 -7.61 4.83 -8.91
CA ASN A 84 -9.07 4.77 -9.07
C ASN A 84 -9.62 3.34 -8.95
N LYS A 85 -8.90 2.35 -9.50
CA LYS A 85 -9.32 0.95 -9.42
C LYS A 85 -9.18 0.41 -8.00
N CYS A 86 -8.15 0.83 -7.25
CA CYS A 86 -8.01 0.54 -5.83
C CYS A 86 -9.23 1.03 -5.04
N ARG A 87 -9.57 2.32 -5.16
CA ARG A 87 -10.76 2.94 -4.56
C ARG A 87 -12.03 2.14 -4.81
N GLN A 88 -12.33 1.87 -6.10
CA GLN A 88 -13.55 1.15 -6.48
C GLN A 88 -13.58 -0.29 -5.97
N THR A 89 -12.42 -0.93 -5.86
CA THR A 89 -12.33 -2.32 -5.41
C THR A 89 -12.49 -2.40 -3.89
N CYS A 90 -11.92 -1.46 -3.12
CA CYS A 90 -12.12 -1.38 -1.67
C CYS A 90 -13.56 -0.98 -1.27
N LEU A 91 -14.23 -0.14 -2.07
CA LEU A 91 -15.66 0.12 -1.88
C LEU A 91 -16.49 -1.18 -2.00
N LYS A 92 -16.16 -2.03 -2.97
CA LYS A 92 -16.86 -3.31 -3.20
C LYS A 92 -16.59 -4.36 -2.12
N THR A 93 -15.49 -4.27 -1.40
CA THR A 93 -15.23 -5.17 -0.25
C THR A 93 -15.92 -4.70 1.02
N GLY A 94 -16.52 -3.51 1.04
CA GLY A 94 -17.16 -2.95 2.23
C GLY A 94 -16.18 -2.28 3.21
N ALA A 95 -14.94 -2.04 2.80
CA ALA A 95 -13.95 -1.32 3.59
C ALA A 95 -14.48 0.08 4.02
N THR A 96 -13.85 0.72 4.99
CA THR A 96 -14.19 2.10 5.41
C THR A 96 -13.21 3.13 4.88
N SER A 97 -12.04 2.68 4.42
CA SER A 97 -11.07 3.52 3.74
C SER A 97 -10.15 2.66 2.88
N TYR A 98 -9.28 3.32 2.14
CA TYR A 98 -8.21 2.65 1.41
C TYR A 98 -6.93 3.48 1.47
N ARG A 99 -5.83 2.79 1.18
CA ARG A 99 -4.53 3.38 0.93
C ARG A 99 -3.99 2.83 -0.39
N TRP A 100 -3.48 3.73 -1.23
CA TRP A 100 -2.82 3.40 -2.48
C TRP A 100 -1.38 3.92 -2.45
N PHE A 101 -0.42 3.03 -2.66
CA PHE A 101 1.00 3.35 -2.67
C PHE A 101 1.46 3.67 -4.09
N HIS A 102 2.50 4.50 -4.23
CA HIS A 102 2.99 4.92 -5.55
C HIS A 102 3.69 3.81 -6.36
N ASP A 103 3.88 2.63 -5.78
CA ASP A 103 4.27 1.40 -6.50
C ASP A 103 3.07 0.64 -7.10
N GLY A 104 1.84 1.13 -6.89
CA GLY A 104 0.61 0.53 -7.38
C GLY A 104 -0.08 -0.41 -6.39
N CYS A 105 0.50 -0.62 -5.19
CA CYS A 105 -0.12 -1.45 -4.18
C CYS A 105 -1.40 -0.84 -3.61
N CYS A 106 -2.42 -1.66 -3.41
CA CYS A 106 -3.71 -1.25 -2.88
C CYS A 106 -4.02 -1.99 -1.59
N GLU A 107 -4.35 -1.22 -0.56
CA GLU A 107 -4.75 -1.66 0.76
C GLU A 107 -6.17 -1.18 1.05
N CYS A 108 -7.10 -2.10 1.29
CA CYS A 108 -8.44 -1.80 1.77
C CYS A 108 -8.48 -1.94 3.28
N VAL A 109 -8.98 -0.92 3.98
CA VAL A 109 -8.83 -0.78 5.42
C VAL A 109 -10.17 -0.94 6.12
N GLY A 110 -10.21 -1.85 7.10
CA GLY A 110 -11.40 -2.10 7.91
C GLY A 110 -11.69 -1.02 8.95
N GLU A 111 -12.88 -1.09 9.54
CA GLU A 111 -13.44 -0.08 10.44
C GLU A 111 -12.70 0.06 11.78
N LEU A 112 -11.90 -0.94 12.16
CA LEU A 112 -11.18 -0.99 13.43
C LEU A 112 -9.75 -0.45 13.33
N CYS A 113 -9.32 0.00 12.16
CA CYS A 113 -7.95 0.45 11.92
C CYS A 113 -7.76 1.93 12.28
N MET A 114 -6.75 2.22 13.08
CA MET A 114 -6.27 3.59 13.29
C MET A 114 -5.32 3.98 12.14
N ASN A 115 -5.42 5.20 11.62
CA ASN A 115 -4.49 5.78 10.63
C ASN A 115 -4.40 5.07 9.27
N TYR A 116 -5.53 4.58 8.72
CA TYR A 116 -5.56 3.98 7.36
C TYR A 116 -4.66 2.74 7.21
N GLY A 117 -4.74 1.79 8.15
CA GLY A 117 -4.10 0.48 8.01
C GLY A 117 -2.59 0.49 8.29
N VAL A 118 -1.87 -0.36 7.57
CA VAL A 118 -0.42 -0.54 7.63
C VAL A 118 0.21 0.44 6.65
N ASN A 119 1.00 1.40 7.14
CA ASN A 119 1.70 2.40 6.33
C ASN A 119 2.93 1.82 5.59
N GLU A 120 2.75 0.67 4.92
CA GLU A 120 3.75 -0.07 4.17
C GLU A 120 3.08 -0.85 3.02
N SER A 121 3.68 -0.79 1.84
CA SER A 121 3.25 -1.57 0.68
C SER A 121 3.60 -3.04 0.88
N ARG A 122 2.60 -3.93 0.77
CA ARG A 122 2.76 -5.38 1.00
C ARG A 122 2.07 -6.24 -0.06
N CYS A 123 1.78 -5.68 -1.23
CA CYS A 123 1.16 -6.40 -2.33
C CYS A 123 2.15 -7.40 -2.93
N ARG A 124 1.75 -8.67 -3.02
CA ARG A 124 2.63 -9.79 -3.38
C ARG A 124 3.27 -9.69 -4.76
N LEU A 125 2.60 -9.04 -5.71
CA LEU A 125 3.03 -8.93 -7.11
C LEU A 125 3.37 -7.49 -7.49
N CYS A 126 3.63 -6.63 -6.51
CA CYS A 126 4.21 -5.33 -6.76
C CYS A 126 5.74 -5.36 -6.64
N PRO A 127 6.46 -4.61 -7.50
CA PRO A 127 7.91 -4.52 -7.40
C PRO A 127 8.28 -4.03 -6.00
N GLU A 128 9.21 -4.72 -5.35
CA GLU A 128 9.79 -4.20 -4.11
C GLU A 128 10.50 -2.87 -4.41
N PRO A 129 10.46 -1.91 -3.49
CA PRO A 129 11.14 -0.63 -3.68
C PRO A 129 12.67 -0.84 -3.69
N GLY A 130 13.25 -1.05 -4.87
CA GLY A 130 14.64 -0.68 -5.19
C GLY A 130 15.76 -1.62 -4.76
N LEU A 131 15.53 -2.93 -4.63
CA LEU A 131 16.64 -3.90 -4.42
C LEU A 131 17.51 -4.16 -5.68
N GLU A 132 17.42 -3.32 -6.72
CA GLU A 132 18.17 -3.51 -7.97
C GLU A 132 19.31 -2.48 -8.18
N ASP A 133 19.64 -1.62 -7.20
CA ASP A 133 20.63 -0.54 -7.41
C ASP A 133 21.77 -0.43 -6.37
N GLU A 134 22.03 -1.45 -5.52
CA GLU A 134 23.11 -1.43 -4.50
C GLU A 134 24.31 -2.38 -4.75
N ASP A 135 24.36 -3.14 -5.85
CA ASP A 135 25.47 -4.06 -6.19
C ASP A 135 25.98 -3.85 -7.65
N ASP A 136 26.91 -2.90 -7.86
CA ASP A 136 28.09 -2.95 -8.78
C ASP A 136 28.80 -1.59 -8.96
#